data_AF-A0A6B3C8C1-F1
#
_entry.id   AF-A0A6B3C8C1-F1
#
_cell.length_a   1.000
_cell.length_b   1.000
_cell.length_c   1.000
_cell.angle_alpha   90.00
_cell.angle_beta   90.00
_cell.angle_gamma   90.00
#
_symmetry.space_group_name_H-M   'P 1'
#
loop_
_entity.id
_entity.type
_entity.pdbx_description
1 polymer ?
#
loop_
_entity_poly.entity_id
_entity_poly.type
_entity_poly.pdbx_seq_one_letter_code
_entity_poly.pdbx_strand_id
1 'polypeptide(L)' 'DLQALAKKDNVTTVFFEALASDKTAKTLAKDTGLTTDVLDPLEGITDKSQGADYFEVMRSNLKNLQKALGAK' A
#
# COMPACT_ATOMS: atom_id res chain seq x y z
N ASP A 1 -12.42 4.78 -14.92
CA ASP A 1 -11.11 5.46 -15.11
C ASP A 1 -9.96 4.75 -14.43
N LEU A 2 -9.93 4.60 -13.10
CA LEU A 2 -8.81 3.94 -12.39
C LEU A 2 -8.54 2.50 -12.86
N GLN A 3 -9.58 1.69 -13.08
CA GLN A 3 -9.42 0.33 -13.58
C GLN A 3 -8.82 0.28 -15.00
N ALA A 4 -9.16 1.25 -15.85
CA ALA A 4 -8.65 1.34 -17.21
C ALA A 4 -7.17 1.75 -17.21
N LEU A 5 -6.80 2.70 -16.35
CA LEU A 5 -5.41 3.09 -16.13
C LEU A 5 -4.56 1.92 -15.61
N ALA A 6 -5.06 1.24 -14.57
CA ALA A 6 -4.35 0.09 -13.98
C ALA A 6 -4.11 -1.03 -15.00
N LYS A 7 -5.11 -1.33 -15.84
CA LYS A 7 -4.96 -2.30 -16.93
C LYS A 7 -3.98 -1.82 -18.01
N LYS A 8 -4.08 -0.56 -18.42
CA LYS A 8 -3.23 0.03 -19.46
C LYS A 8 -1.75 0.01 -19.05
N ASP A 9 -1.48 0.38 -17.79
CA ASP A 9 -0.12 0.55 -17.29
C ASP A 9 0.40 -0.71 -16.59
N ASN A 10 -0.35 -1.82 -16.65
CA ASN A 10 -0.02 -3.10 -15.99
C ASN A 10 0.30 -2.96 -14.50
N VAL A 11 -0.47 -2.12 -13.82
CA VAL A 11 -0.36 -1.95 -12.37
C VAL A 11 -0.72 -3.27 -11.70
N THR A 12 0.11 -3.70 -10.75
CA THR A 12 -0.10 -4.95 -9.98
C THR A 12 -0.53 -4.66 -8.54
N THR A 13 -0.06 -3.54 -7.99
CA THR A 13 -0.24 -3.19 -6.58
C THR A 13 -0.63 -1.72 -6.43
N VAL A 14 -1.60 -1.45 -5.54
CA VAL A 14 -1.99 -0.10 -5.12
C VAL A 14 -1.71 0.05 -3.63
N PHE A 15 -0.96 1.08 -3.26
CA PHE A 15 -0.66 1.37 -1.86
C PHE A 15 -1.64 2.40 -1.30
N PHE A 16 -2.01 2.21 -0.04
CA PHE A 16 -2.81 3.16 0.74
C PHE A 16 -2.03 3.61 1.98
N GLU A 17 -2.35 4.79 2.48
CA GLU A 17 -1.86 5.23 3.78
C GLU A 17 -2.45 4.36 4.92
N ALA A 18 -1.74 4.27 6.05
CA ALA A 18 -2.19 3.52 7.22
C ALA A 18 -3.52 4.04 7.82
N LEU A 19 -3.86 5.30 7.55
CA LEU A 19 -5.10 5.93 8.02
C LEU A 19 -6.30 5.67 7.10
N ALA A 20 -6.07 5.27 5.85
CA ALA A 20 -7.12 5.01 4.89
C ALA A 20 -7.92 3.76 5.31
N SER A 21 -9.25 3.82 5.14
CA SER A 21 -10.10 2.73 5.61
C SER A 21 -9.88 1.44 4.79
N ASP A 22 -9.66 0.33 5.50
CA ASP A 22 -9.62 -1.05 5.01
C ASP A 22 -10.69 -1.38 3.95
N LYS A 23 -11.87 -0.75 4.05
CA LYS A 23 -13.01 -1.01 3.18
C LYS A 23 -12.77 -0.56 1.74
N THR A 24 -12.10 0.58 1.55
CA THR A 24 -11.81 1.12 0.21
C THR A 24 -10.77 0.24 -0.50
N ALA A 25 -9.70 -0.13 0.21
CA ALA A 25 -8.68 -1.04 -0.31
C ALA A 25 -9.27 -2.39 -0.71
N LYS A 26 -10.09 -3.00 0.18
CA LYS A 26 -10.75 -4.29 -0.09
C LYS A 26 -11.70 -4.25 -1.28
N THR A 27 -12.47 -3.17 -1.42
CA THR A 27 -13.37 -3.00 -2.56
C THR A 27 -12.58 -2.88 -3.86
N LEU A 28 -11.54 -2.04 -3.88
CA LEU A 28 -10.71 -1.87 -5.06
C LEU A 28 -10.04 -3.17 -5.48
N ALA A 29 -9.45 -3.91 -4.54
CA ALA A 29 -8.82 -5.21 -4.81
C ALA A 29 -9.82 -6.20 -5.41
N LYS A 30 -11.02 -6.29 -4.85
CA LYS A 30 -12.08 -7.19 -5.33
C LYS A 30 -12.54 -6.85 -6.75
N ASP A 31 -12.71 -5.57 -7.06
CA ASP A 31 -13.27 -5.13 -8.33
C ASP A 31 -12.25 -5.11 -9.48
N THR A 32 -10.95 -5.07 -9.15
CA THR A 32 -9.88 -4.91 -10.15
C THR A 32 -8.94 -6.09 -10.26
N GLY A 33 -8.89 -6.96 -9.24
CA GLY A 33 -7.87 -8.01 -9.13
C GLY A 33 -6.49 -7.49 -8.74
N LEU A 34 -6.35 -6.20 -8.43
CA LEU A 34 -5.10 -5.61 -7.95
C LEU A 34 -4.80 -6.05 -6.52
N THR A 35 -3.53 -6.18 -6.20
CA THR A 35 -3.09 -6.32 -4.82
C THR A 35 -3.12 -4.96 -4.14
N THR A 36 -3.46 -4.92 -2.85
CA THR A 36 -3.37 -3.69 -2.05
C THR A 36 -2.43 -3.90 -0.87
N ASP A 37 -1.65 -2.89 -0.55
CA ASP A 37 -0.77 -2.90 0.63
C ASP A 37 -0.68 -1.49 1.24
N VAL A 38 0.07 -1.33 2.33
CA VAL A 38 0.21 -0.06 3.05
C VAL A 38 1.55 0.61 2.77
N LEU A 39 1.54 1.93 2.59
CA LEU A 39 2.70 2.80 2.69
C LEU A 39 2.37 3.95 3.64
N ASP A 40 3.07 4.02 4.76
CA ASP A 40 2.88 5.08 5.74
C ASP A 40 3.63 6.35 5.30
N PRO A 41 2.95 7.50 5.12
CA PRO A 41 3.57 8.75 4.68
C PRO A 41 4.38 9.45 5.79
N LEU A 42 4.38 8.93 7.02
CA LEU A 42 5.08 9.49 8.19
C LEU A 42 4.60 10.90 8.58
N GLU A 43 3.35 11.25 8.28
CA GLU A 43 2.72 12.50 8.77
C GLU A 43 2.51 12.50 10.30
N GLY A 44 2.59 11.32 10.92
CA GLY A 44 2.66 11.10 12.35
C GLY A 44 2.70 9.60 12.65
N ILE A 45 3.58 9.17 13.55
CA ILE A 45 3.64 7.76 13.97
C ILE A 45 2.53 7.54 14.99
N THR A 46 1.61 6.64 14.66
CA THR A 46 0.43 6.32 15.48
C THR A 46 0.31 4.82 15.69
N ASP A 47 -0.66 4.38 16.48
CA ASP A 47 -0.95 2.94 16.67
C ASP A 47 -1.36 2.21 15.38
N LYS A 48 -1.64 2.95 14.30
CA LYS A 48 -1.92 2.39 12.97
C LYS A 48 -0.66 2.22 12.12
N SER A 49 0.44 2.86 12.49
CA SER A 49 1.72 2.76 11.80
C SER A 49 2.32 1.37 12.01
N GLN A 50 2.97 0.85 10.97
CA GLN A 50 3.67 -0.43 11.04
C GLN A 50 5.10 -0.24 11.57
N GLY A 51 5.22 0.30 12.79
CA GLY A 51 6.48 0.62 13.45
C GLY A 51 6.31 1.71 14.51
N ALA A 52 7.21 1.72 15.50
CA ALA A 52 7.19 2.66 16.62
C ALA A 52 8.08 3.89 16.40
N ASP A 53 8.99 3.83 15.43
CA ASP A 53 9.86 4.95 15.07
C ASP A 53 10.00 5.09 13.55
N TYR A 54 10.66 6.17 13.13
CA TYR A 54 10.91 6.48 11.73
C TYR A 54 11.53 5.29 10.97
N PHE A 55 12.53 4.64 11.56
CA PHE A 55 13.26 3.57 10.89
C PHE A 55 12.43 2.29 10.80
N GLU A 56 11.67 1.96 11.84
CA GLU A 56 10.75 0.82 11.82
C GLU A 56 9.68 0.98 10.74
N VAL A 57 9.06 2.16 10.67
CA VAL A 57 8.06 2.47 9.65
C VAL A 57 8.69 2.41 8.25
N MET A 58 9.85 3.02 8.03
CA MET A 58 10.52 2.98 6.73
C MET A 58 10.99 1.59 6.33
N ARG A 59 11.38 0.73 7.29
CA ARG A 59 11.67 -0.69 7.03
C ARG A 59 10.40 -1.45 6.63
N SER A 60 9.26 -1.17 7.25
CA SER A 60 7.98 -1.75 6.84
C SER A 60 7.57 -1.30 5.44
N ASN A 61 7.67 0.00 5.15
CA ASN A 61 7.43 0.55 3.82
C ASN A 61 8.33 -0.11 2.76
N LEU A 62 9.63 -0.24 3.04
CA LEU A 62 10.58 -0.92 2.15
C LEU A 62 10.16 -2.37 1.89
N LYS A 63 9.78 -3.12 2.92
CA LYS A 63 9.32 -4.50 2.77
C LYS A 63 8.08 -4.60 1.87
N ASN A 64 7.13 -3.69 2.03
CA ASN A 64 5.91 -3.66 1.21
C ASN A 64 6.23 -3.32 -0.25
N LEU A 65 7.16 -2.38 -0.50
CA LEU A 65 7.66 -2.07 -1.84
C LEU A 65 8.39 -3.25 -2.48
N GLN A 66 9.31 -3.89 -1.75
CA GLN A 66 10.05 -5.06 -2.22
C GLN A 66 9.10 -6.19 -2.63
N LYS A 67 8.09 -6.48 -1.81
CA LYS A 67 7.04 -7.46 -2.11
C LYS A 67 6.28 -7.12 -3.40
N ALA A 68 5.87 -5.87 -3.57
CA ALA A 68 5.14 -5.43 -4.76
C ALA A 68 5.99 -5.46 -6.05
N LEU A 69 7.29 -5.18 -5.93
CA LEU A 69 8.23 -5.15 -7.04
C LEU A 69 8.91 -6.50 -7.30
N GLY A 70 8.64 -7.53 -6.49
CA GLY A 70 9.29 -8.84 -6.59
C GLY A 70 10.79 -8.81 -6.26
N ALA A 71 11.26 -7.77 -5.56
CA ALA A 71 12.64 -7.64 -5.11
C ALA A 71 12.83 -8.33 -3.74
N LYS A 72 14.01 -8.89 -3.50
CA LYS A 72 14.43 -9.43 -2.19
C LYS A 72 15.51 -8.55 -1.58
#